data_AF-A0A2H5UXZ3-F1
#
_entry.id   AF-A0A2H5UXZ3-F1
#
_cell.length_a   1.000
_cell.length_b   1.000
_cell.length_c   1.000
_cell.angle_alpha   90.00
_cell.angle_beta   90.00
_cell.angle_gamma   90.00
#
_symmetry.space_group_name_H-M   'P 1'
#
loop_
_entity.id
_entity.type
_entity.pdbx_description
1 polymer ?
#
loop_
_entity_poly.entity_id
_entity_poly.type
_entity_poly.pdbx_seq_one_letter_code
_entity_poly.pdbx_strand_id
1 'polypeptide(L)' 'MARTIEICPVCKKATITLYMGGYLGKVYRCSECDYVGPVILEMDADEYARMVSDTQ' A
#
# COMPACT_ATOMS: atom_id res chain seq x y z
N MET A 1 -14.86 8.05 11.69
CA MET A 1 -13.61 8.53 11.07
C MET A 1 -13.04 7.36 10.29
N ALA A 2 -13.21 7.33 8.98
CA ALA A 2 -12.66 6.28 8.12
C ALA A 2 -11.13 6.43 8.09
N ARG A 3 -10.39 5.37 8.43
CA ARG A 3 -8.93 5.40 8.51
C ARG A 3 -8.39 4.72 7.27
N THR A 4 -8.06 5.48 6.23
CA THR A 4 -7.50 4.92 4.99
C THR A 4 -6.03 4.52 5.18
N ILE A 5 -5.62 3.42 4.55
CA ILE A 5 -4.25 2.92 4.52
C ILE A 5 -3.79 2.69 3.09
N GLU A 6 -2.48 2.86 2.86
CA GLU A 6 -1.85 2.66 1.57
C GLU A 6 -1.31 1.21 1.48
N ILE A 7 -1.69 0.50 0.42
CA ILE A 7 -1.43 -0.92 0.20
C ILE A 7 -0.73 -1.11 -1.15
N CYS A 8 0.13 -2.13 -1.23
CA CYS A 8 0.77 -2.51 -2.48
C CYS A 8 -0.24 -3.11 -3.47
N PRO A 9 -0.29 -2.64 -4.74
CA PRO A 9 -1.17 -3.21 -5.76
C PRO A 9 -0.83 -4.65 -6.16
N VAL A 10 0.39 -5.12 -5.88
CA VAL A 10 0.87 -6.45 -6.29
C VAL A 10 0.65 -7.48 -5.19
N CYS A 11 1.27 -7.29 -4.02
CA CYS A 11 1.19 -8.26 -2.92
C CYS A 11 0.03 -8.01 -1.94
N LYS A 12 -0.71 -6.91 -2.09
CA LYS A 12 -1.81 -6.50 -1.20
C LYS A 12 -1.40 -6.34 0.27
N LYS A 13 -0.10 -6.19 0.56
CA LYS A 13 0.39 -5.88 1.91
C LYS A 13 0.55 -4.38 2.10
N ALA A 14 0.25 -3.89 3.30
CA ALA A 14 0.47 -2.51 3.73
C ALA A 14 1.95 -2.25 4.12
N THR A 15 2.89 -2.67 3.27
CA THR A 15 4.35 -2.55 3.48
C THR A 15 5.01 -1.67 2.43
N ILE A 16 4.27 -0.68 1.93
CA ILE A 16 4.80 0.30 0.98
C ILE A 16 5.47 1.44 1.73
N THR A 17 6.49 2.04 1.13
CA THR A 17 7.18 3.21 1.68
C THR A 17 7.50 4.18 0.55
N LEU A 18 7.45 5.48 0.84
CA LEU A 18 7.86 6.51 -0.11
C LEU A 18 9.35 6.35 -0.42
N TYR A 19 9.67 6.09 -1.69
CA TYR A 19 11.03 5.85 -2.15
C TYR A 19 11.64 7.10 -2.78
N MET A 20 10.90 7.75 -3.68
CA MET A 20 11.33 9.00 -4.32
C MET A 20 10.16 9.98 -4.35
N GLY A 21 10.42 11.24 -4.01
CA GLY A 21 9.44 12.33 -4.09
C GLY A 21 10.08 13.57 -4.69
N GLY A 22 9.29 14.37 -5.42
CA GLY A 22 9.77 15.62 -6.01
C GLY A 22 8.94 16.04 -7.22
N TYR A 23 9.57 16.76 -8.15
CA TYR A 23 8.91 17.25 -9.38
C TYR A 23 8.35 16.12 -10.26
N LEU A 24 8.94 14.93 -10.20
CA LEU A 24 8.53 13.73 -10.95
C LEU A 24 7.39 12.94 -10.28
N GLY A 25 6.81 13.44 -9.20
CA GLY A 25 5.75 12.79 -8.44
C GLY A 25 6.25 11.95 -7.26
N LYS A 26 5.32 11.23 -6.61
CA LYS A 26 5.62 10.31 -5.51
C LYS A 26 5.75 8.90 -6.07
N VAL A 27 6.90 8.28 -5.85
CA VAL A 27 7.17 6.88 -6.18
C VAL A 27 7.29 6.11 -4.89
N TYR A 28 6.51 5.03 -4.79
CA TYR A 28 6.47 4.13 -3.66
C TYR A 28 7.23 2.86 -3.98
N ARG A 29 7.85 2.26 -2.97
CA ARG A 29 8.51 0.96 -3.03
C ARG A 29 7.88 0.02 -2.01
N CYS A 30 7.57 -1.20 -2.42
CA CYS A 30 7.16 -2.27 -1.53
C CYS A 30 8.37 -3.09 -1.07
N SER A 31 8.43 -3.38 0.23
CA SER A 31 9.51 -4.20 0.81
C SER A 31 9.35 -5.70 0.55
N GLU A 32 8.18 -6.15 0.08
CA GLU A 32 7.82 -7.58 0.01
C GLU A 32 7.80 -8.16 -1.40
N CYS A 33 7.47 -7.37 -2.42
CA CYS A 33 7.26 -7.87 -3.79
C CYS A 33 8.00 -7.08 -4.87
N ASP A 34 8.99 -6.28 -4.46
CA ASP A 34 9.83 -5.43 -5.32
C ASP A 34 9.05 -4.44 -6.22
N TYR A 35 7.78 -4.20 -5.91
CA TYR A 35 6.97 -3.18 -6.58
C TYR A 35 7.59 -1.80 -6.36
N VAL A 36 7.91 -1.10 -7.45
CA VAL A 36 8.37 0.30 -7.43
C VAL A 36 7.56 1.08 -8.45
N GLY A 37 6.80 2.07 -8.00
CA GLY A 37 5.97 2.87 -8.89
C GLY A 37 5.13 3.92 -8.18
N PRO A 38 4.47 4.79 -8.93
CA PRO A 38 3.63 5.86 -8.37
C PRO A 38 2.22 5.40 -7.98
N VAL A 39 1.87 4.13 -8.23
CA VAL A 39 0.50 3.61 -8.02
C VAL A 39 0.42 2.87 -6.70
N ILE A 40 -0.60 3.22 -5.91
CA ILE A 40 -0.89 2.60 -4.62
C ILE A 40 -2.38 2.24 -4.56
N LEU A 41 -2.73 1.28 -3.72
CA LEU A 41 -4.13 1.01 -3.38
C LEU A 41 -4.45 1.71 -2.07
N GLU A 42 -5.48 2.53 -2.06
CA GLU A 42 -6.03 3.10 -0.83
C GLU A 42 -7.26 2.30 -0.43
N MET A 43 -7.27 1.77 0.79
CA MET A 43 -8.40 1.04 1.35
C MET A 43 -8.66 1.46 2.78
N ASP A 44 -9.87 1.24 3.28
CA ASP A 44 -10.16 1.43 4.69
C ASP A 44 -9.43 0.40 5.56
N ALA A 45 -8.89 0.85 6.69
CA ALA A 45 -8.18 0.00 7.63
C ALA A 45 -9.06 -1.14 8.15
N ASP A 46 -10.35 -0.88 8.37
CA ASP A 46 -11.34 -1.88 8.76
C ASP A 46 -11.52 -2.96 7.67
N GLU A 47 -11.55 -2.56 6.39
CA GLU A 47 -11.65 -3.50 5.27
C GLU A 47 -10.38 -4.33 5.12
N TYR A 48 -9.21 -3.69 5.25
CA TYR A 48 -7.93 -4.40 5.23
C TYR A 48 -7.81 -5.40 6.38
N ALA A 49 -8.20 -5.01 7.59
CA ALA A 49 -8.19 -5.90 8.76
C ALA A 49 -9.05 -7.14 8.52
N ARG A 50 -10.23 -6.98 7.92
CA ARG A 50 -11.10 -8.10 7.51
C ARG A 50 -10.45 -8.99 6.45
N MET A 51 -9.84 -8.38 5.43
CA MET A 51 -9.14 -9.11 4.37
C MET A 51 -7.97 -9.96 4.91
N VAL A 52 -7.21 -9.43 5.87
CA VAL A 52 -6.08 -10.13 6.49
C VAL A 52 -6.56 -11.20 7.47
N SER A 53 -7.65 -10.95 8.21
CA SER A 53 -8.20 -11.93 9.15
C SER A 53 -8.83 -13.15 8.48
N ASP A 54 -9.37 -12.99 7.26
CA ASP A 54 -9.99 -14.09 6.49
C ASP A 54 -8.96 -15.06 5.89
N THR A 55 -7.68 -14.67 5.84
CA THR A 55 -6.58 -15.51 5.32
C THR A 55 -5.96 -16.40 6.42
N GLN A 56 -6.68 -16.68 7.51
CA GLN A 56 -6.22 -17.50 8.65
C GLN A 56 -6.82 -18.91 8.66
#